data_AF-A0A455VRP6-F1
#
_entry.id   AF-A0A455VRP6-F1
#
_cell.length_a   1.000
_cell.length_b   1.000
_cell.length_c   1.000
_cell.angle_alpha   90.00
_cell.angle_beta   90.00
_cell.angle_gamma   90.00
#
_symmetry.space_group_name_H-M   'P 1'
#
loop_
_entity.id
_entity.type
_entity.pdbx_description
1 polymer ?
#
loop_
_entity_poly.entity_id
_entity_poly.type
_entity_poly.pdbx_seq_one_letter_code
_entity_poly.pdbx_strand_id
1 'polypeptide(L)'
;MGRPRKNVEVPGQETAGTDTTNIVAEGQLLNSVPVNQTVADAPITATEIQTLNADGQRAEQEVIQQRVASLLDDAALAERNTLLGTINEQGAAIIARFETLGYTDLADQQLTDNLEFLQLVKKATTAEPAAPLGYVTNDEGKRQPVTGKPVLTEHGWHVPG
;
A
#
# COMPACT_ATOMS: atom_id res chain seq x y z
N MET A 1 41.22 53.45 -18.87
CA MET A 1 40.91 52.02 -19.11
C MET A 1 40.42 51.40 -17.81
N GLY A 2 39.15 51.60 -17.45
CA GLY A 2 38.54 51.05 -16.23
C GLY A 2 37.85 49.73 -16.52
N ARG A 3 38.21 48.67 -15.79
CA ARG A 3 37.70 47.30 -15.96
C ARG A 3 36.27 47.20 -15.39
N PRO A 4 35.29 46.61 -16.09
CA PRO A 4 33.91 46.54 -15.60
C PRO A 4 33.82 45.57 -14.42
N ARG A 5 33.09 45.96 -13.36
CA ARG A 5 32.78 45.09 -12.21
C ARG A 5 31.59 44.21 -12.60
N LYS A 6 31.73 42.89 -12.50
CA LYS A 6 30.59 41.96 -12.57
C LYS A 6 29.95 41.87 -11.18
N ASN A 7 28.63 41.97 -11.12
CA ASN A 7 27.88 41.69 -9.91
C ASN A 7 27.98 40.18 -9.63
N VAL A 8 28.33 39.81 -8.40
CA VAL A 8 28.33 38.42 -7.92
C VAL A 8 27.00 38.23 -7.18
N GLU A 9 26.11 37.43 -7.75
CA GLU A 9 24.88 37.00 -7.10
C GLU A 9 25.17 35.78 -6.23
N VAL A 10 24.88 35.88 -4.93
CA VAL A 10 24.85 34.74 -4.00
C VAL A 10 23.43 34.18 -3.97
N PRO A 11 23.24 32.85 -4.02
CA PRO A 11 21.91 32.25 -4.03
C PRO A 11 21.12 32.66 -2.78
N GLY A 12 19.95 33.26 -2.97
CA GLY A 12 19.02 33.66 -1.90
C GLY A 12 19.03 35.14 -1.50
N GLN A 13 19.68 36.03 -2.28
CA GLN A 13 19.63 37.47 -2.02
C GLN A 13 18.80 38.21 -3.08
N GLU A 14 17.53 38.44 -2.78
CA GLU A 14 16.63 39.24 -3.61
C GLU A 14 16.92 40.72 -3.34
N THR A 15 17.42 41.44 -4.35
CA THR A 15 17.65 42.90 -4.26
C THR A 15 16.31 43.59 -4.47
N ALA A 16 15.89 44.41 -3.50
CA ALA A 16 14.68 45.23 -3.57
C ALA A 16 14.82 46.30 -4.67
N GLY A 17 14.43 45.94 -5.90
CA GLY A 17 14.24 46.82 -7.04
C GLY A 17 12.76 47.17 -7.20
N THR A 18 12.48 48.46 -7.22
CA THR A 18 11.17 49.09 -7.41
C THR A 18 10.66 48.87 -8.83
N ASP A 19 9.73 47.94 -9.02
CA ASP A 19 8.89 47.83 -10.22
C ASP A 19 7.44 47.58 -9.81
N THR A 20 6.71 48.68 -9.56
CA THR A 20 5.29 48.74 -9.19
C THR A 20 4.34 48.37 -10.35
N THR A 21 4.76 47.51 -11.26
CA THR A 21 4.01 47.18 -12.49
C THR A 21 3.75 45.70 -12.70
N ASN A 22 4.19 44.81 -11.79
CA ASN A 22 4.04 43.36 -12.00
C ASN A 22 3.46 42.56 -10.82
N ILE A 23 2.97 43.20 -9.75
CA ILE A 23 2.38 42.48 -8.58
C ILE A 23 0.85 42.31 -8.69
N VAL A 24 0.20 42.79 -9.76
CA VAL A 24 -1.27 42.73 -9.91
C VAL A 24 -1.72 41.87 -11.10
N ALA A 25 -0.90 40.92 -11.56
CA ALA A 25 -1.18 40.21 -12.82
C ALA A 25 -1.33 38.68 -12.74
N GLU A 26 -1.12 38.02 -11.61
CA GLU A 26 -1.28 36.54 -11.52
C GLU A 26 -2.29 36.07 -10.46
N GLY A 27 -3.06 36.98 -9.86
CA GLY A 27 -4.14 36.65 -8.92
C GLY A 27 -5.56 36.74 -9.50
N GLN A 28 -5.75 37.16 -10.76
CA GLN A 28 -7.07 37.55 -11.27
C GLN A 28 -7.36 37.15 -12.72
N LEU A 29 -6.72 36.09 -13.23
CA LEU A 29 -7.17 35.42 -14.45
C LEU A 29 -8.37 34.50 -14.21
N LEU A 30 -9.37 35.00 -13.49
CA LEU A 30 -10.73 34.47 -13.54
C LEU A 30 -11.52 35.34 -14.51
N ASN A 31 -11.46 34.94 -15.79
CA ASN A 31 -12.45 35.23 -16.83
C ASN A 31 -13.29 36.50 -16.63
N SER A 32 -12.76 37.66 -17.03
CA SER A 32 -13.60 38.77 -17.47
C SER A 32 -14.11 38.46 -18.89
N VAL A 33 -15.00 37.47 -19.00
CA VAL A 33 -16.02 37.48 -20.03
C VAL A 33 -17.16 38.28 -19.40
N PRO A 34 -17.65 39.39 -19.99
CA PRO A 34 -18.93 39.93 -19.58
C PRO A 34 -19.97 38.91 -20.02
N VAL A 35 -20.17 37.90 -19.18
CA VAL A 35 -21.34 37.05 -19.25
C VAL A 35 -22.48 37.98 -18.90
N ASN A 36 -23.10 38.54 -19.93
CA ASN A 36 -24.46 39.01 -19.89
C ASN A 36 -25.37 37.77 -19.71
N GLN A 37 -25.16 37.03 -18.62
CA GLN A 37 -26.24 36.33 -17.96
C GLN A 37 -26.95 37.46 -17.22
N THR A 38 -28.08 37.88 -17.78
CA THR A 38 -29.25 38.01 -16.93
C THR A 38 -29.24 36.79 -16.01
N VAL A 39 -28.63 36.94 -14.82
CA VAL A 39 -29.00 36.16 -13.66
C VAL A 39 -30.42 36.61 -13.44
N ALA A 40 -31.35 35.92 -14.10
CA ALA A 40 -32.68 35.84 -13.55
C ALA A 40 -32.42 35.44 -12.11
N ASP A 41 -32.78 36.32 -11.18
CA ASP A 41 -32.80 36.08 -9.75
C ASP A 41 -33.86 34.98 -9.52
N ALA A 42 -33.58 33.80 -10.07
CA ALA A 42 -34.37 32.61 -9.91
C ALA A 42 -33.97 32.11 -8.53
N PRO A 43 -34.88 32.21 -7.54
CA PRO A 43 -34.56 31.76 -6.21
C PRO A 43 -34.17 30.28 -6.31
N ILE A 44 -32.93 29.98 -5.89
CA ILE A 44 -32.45 28.60 -5.78
C ILE A 44 -33.50 27.86 -4.96
N THR A 45 -34.13 26.88 -5.57
CA THR A 45 -35.26 26.21 -4.94
C THR A 45 -34.74 25.34 -3.79
N ALA A 46 -35.55 25.17 -2.74
CA ALA A 46 -35.19 24.29 -1.62
C ALA A 46 -34.79 22.87 -2.09
N THR A 47 -35.34 22.42 -3.21
CA THR A 47 -34.99 21.16 -3.87
C THR A 47 -33.56 21.14 -4.41
N GLU A 48 -33.11 22.20 -5.08
CA GLU A 48 -31.74 22.33 -5.62
C GLU A 48 -30.70 22.41 -4.49
N ILE A 49 -31.00 23.13 -3.40
CA ILE A 49 -30.15 23.16 -2.21
C ILE A 49 -30.06 21.77 -1.56
N GLN A 50 -31.17 21.03 -1.49
CA GLN A 50 -31.19 19.66 -0.97
C GLN A 50 -30.34 18.71 -1.83
N THR A 51 -30.34 18.89 -3.16
CA THR A 51 -29.55 18.06 -4.08
C THR A 51 -28.06 18.37 -3.96
N LEU A 52 -27.68 19.65 -3.93
CA LEU A 52 -26.29 20.07 -3.74
C LEU A 52 -25.73 19.61 -2.39
N ASN A 53 -26.53 19.64 -1.32
CA ASN A 53 -26.15 19.10 -0.03
C ASN A 53 -25.97 17.57 -0.08
N ALA A 54 -26.86 16.85 -0.75
CA ALA A 54 -26.75 15.39 -0.90
C ALA A 54 -25.53 14.98 -1.74
N ASP A 55 -25.24 15.71 -2.82
CA ASP A 55 -24.06 15.49 -3.68
C ASP A 55 -22.77 15.84 -2.94
N GLY A 56 -22.77 16.92 -2.17
CA GLY A 56 -21.71 17.27 -1.23
C GLY A 56 -21.40 16.11 -0.30
N GLN A 57 -22.42 15.65 0.46
CA GLN A 57 -22.30 14.52 1.39
C GLN A 57 -21.81 13.23 0.74
N ARG A 58 -22.22 12.94 -0.50
CA ARG A 58 -21.76 11.78 -1.25
C ARG A 58 -20.28 11.87 -1.62
N ALA A 59 -19.82 13.05 -2.04
CA ALA A 59 -18.41 13.30 -2.33
C ALA A 59 -17.54 13.15 -1.06
N GLU A 60 -17.99 13.65 0.09
CA GLU A 60 -17.23 13.50 1.35
C GLU A 60 -17.14 12.02 1.76
N GLN A 61 -18.22 11.26 1.61
CA GLN A 61 -18.24 9.82 1.90
C GLN A 61 -17.26 9.05 1.01
N GLU A 62 -17.21 9.34 -0.30
CA GLU A 62 -16.26 8.71 -1.22
C GLU A 62 -14.80 9.01 -0.81
N VAL A 63 -14.50 10.25 -0.45
CA VAL A 63 -13.17 10.66 0.04
C VAL A 63 -12.83 9.99 1.38
N ILE A 64 -13.81 9.78 2.26
CA ILE A 64 -13.62 9.04 3.52
C ILE A 64 -13.33 7.56 3.21
N GLN A 65 -14.08 6.92 2.31
CA GLN A 65 -13.87 5.52 1.94
C GLN A 65 -12.49 5.29 1.31
N GLN A 66 -12.05 6.20 0.43
CA GLN A 66 -10.72 6.12 -0.15
C GLN A 66 -9.61 6.25 0.90
N ARG A 67 -9.78 7.15 1.88
CA ARG A 67 -8.84 7.29 3.01
C ARG A 67 -8.83 6.05 3.90
N VAL A 68 -9.99 5.47 4.20
CA VAL A 68 -10.08 4.23 4.97
C VAL A 68 -9.40 3.07 4.24
N ALA A 69 -9.62 2.93 2.92
CA ALA A 69 -8.95 1.92 2.10
C ALA A 69 -7.42 2.08 2.16
N SER A 70 -6.91 3.30 1.95
CA SER A 70 -5.47 3.58 2.05
C SER A 70 -4.90 3.26 3.43
N LEU A 71 -5.63 3.57 4.50
CA LEU A 71 -5.18 3.27 5.86
C LEU A 71 -5.18 1.76 6.16
N LEU A 72 -6.11 1.01 5.58
CA LEU A 72 -6.13 -0.46 5.69
C LEU A 72 -4.95 -1.07 4.93
N ASP A 73 -4.62 -0.54 3.74
CA ASP A 73 -3.46 -0.97 2.97
C ASP A 73 -2.15 -0.68 3.73
N ASP A 74 -2.02 0.51 4.31
CA ASP A 74 -0.85 0.89 5.13
C ASP A 74 -0.72 0.00 6.37
N ALA A 75 -1.84 -0.33 7.03
CA ALA A 75 -1.85 -1.22 8.18
C ALA A 75 -1.41 -2.65 7.81
N ALA A 76 -1.90 -3.17 6.69
CA ALA A 76 -1.50 -4.48 6.17
C ALA A 76 -0.01 -4.51 5.81
N LEU A 77 0.50 -3.44 5.17
CA LEU A 77 1.92 -3.31 4.86
C LEU A 77 2.80 -3.24 6.12
N ALA A 78 2.35 -2.53 7.15
CA ALA A 78 3.04 -2.44 8.43
C ALA A 78 3.11 -3.80 9.14
N GLU A 79 2.03 -4.58 9.12
CA GLU A 79 1.99 -5.94 9.67
C GLU A 79 2.95 -6.87 8.92
N ARG A 80 2.94 -6.83 7.58
CA ARG A 80 3.87 -7.59 6.75
C ARG A 80 5.33 -7.27 7.09
N ASN A 81 5.68 -5.98 7.15
CA ASN A 81 7.05 -5.55 7.43
C ASN A 81 7.49 -5.93 8.86
N THR A 82 6.56 -5.85 9.82
CA THR A 82 6.81 -6.30 11.20
C THR A 82 7.12 -7.80 11.21
N LEU A 83 6.34 -8.61 10.48
CA LEU A 83 6.57 -10.04 10.37
C LEU A 83 7.93 -10.35 9.72
N LEU A 84 8.22 -9.75 8.56
CA LEU A 84 9.50 -9.92 7.84
C LEU A 84 10.71 -9.60 8.73
N GLY A 85 10.62 -8.57 9.58
CA GLY A 85 11.67 -8.21 10.52
C GLY A 85 11.94 -9.26 11.62
N THR A 86 11.04 -10.23 11.81
CA THR A 86 11.18 -11.31 12.80
C THR A 86 11.55 -12.67 12.19
N ILE A 87 11.64 -12.76 10.86
CA ILE A 87 12.00 -14.00 10.18
C ILE A 87 13.52 -14.19 10.26
N ASN A 88 13.95 -15.42 10.57
CA ASN A 88 15.36 -15.75 10.65
C ASN A 88 16.01 -15.90 9.26
N GLU A 89 17.34 -16.07 9.23
CA GLU A 89 18.11 -16.19 7.99
C GLU A 89 17.61 -17.32 7.07
N GLN A 90 17.26 -18.48 7.63
CA GLN A 90 16.73 -19.60 6.85
C GLN A 90 15.38 -19.25 6.20
N GLY A 91 14.49 -18.59 6.93
CA GLY A 91 13.20 -18.14 6.41
C GLY A 91 13.37 -17.07 5.33
N ALA A 92 14.27 -16.11 5.54
CA ALA A 92 14.60 -15.10 4.54
C ALA A 92 15.15 -15.72 3.24
N ALA A 93 15.99 -16.75 3.34
CA ALA A 93 16.50 -17.48 2.19
C ALA A 93 15.39 -18.23 1.41
N ILE A 94 14.37 -18.75 2.12
CA ILE A 94 13.21 -19.37 1.48
C ILE A 94 12.39 -18.31 0.74
N ILE A 95 12.09 -17.19 1.38
CA ILE A 95 11.33 -16.09 0.75
C ILE A 95 12.02 -15.62 -0.53
N ALA A 96 13.33 -15.35 -0.48
CA ALA A 96 14.09 -14.92 -1.64
C ALA A 96 14.05 -15.94 -2.80
N ARG A 97 14.06 -17.25 -2.50
CA ARG A 97 13.88 -18.30 -3.51
C ARG A 97 12.48 -18.27 -4.12
N PHE A 98 11.45 -18.05 -3.32
CA PHE A 98 10.07 -17.97 -3.81
C PHE A 98 9.88 -16.76 -4.73
N GLU A 99 10.47 -15.61 -4.41
CA GLU A 99 10.47 -14.43 -5.28
C GLU A 99 11.21 -14.69 -6.59
N THR A 100 12.41 -15.29 -6.51
CA THR A 100 13.22 -15.61 -7.69
C THR A 100 12.49 -16.56 -8.65
N LEU A 101 11.71 -17.49 -8.11
CA LEU A 101 10.96 -18.48 -8.89
C LEU A 101 9.57 -17.98 -9.32
N GLY A 102 9.13 -16.80 -8.85
CA GLY A 102 7.86 -16.20 -9.22
C GLY A 102 6.65 -17.03 -8.79
N TYR A 103 6.69 -17.68 -7.63
CA TYR A 103 5.56 -18.48 -7.16
C TYR A 103 4.38 -17.60 -6.76
N THR A 104 3.23 -17.85 -7.39
CA THR A 104 1.96 -17.21 -7.10
C THR A 104 0.93 -18.20 -6.53
N ASP A 105 -0.11 -17.67 -5.90
CA ASP A 105 -1.28 -18.43 -5.50
C ASP A 105 -2.28 -18.63 -6.66
N LEU A 106 -3.46 -19.18 -6.36
CA LEU A 106 -4.51 -19.44 -7.35
C LEU A 106 -5.14 -18.15 -7.92
N ALA A 107 -4.88 -17.00 -7.31
CA ALA A 107 -5.32 -15.69 -7.75
C ALA A 107 -4.19 -14.88 -8.41
N ASP A 108 -3.09 -15.54 -8.78
CA ASP A 108 -1.89 -14.93 -9.37
C ASP A 108 -1.20 -13.88 -8.47
N GLN A 109 -1.43 -13.93 -7.15
CA GLN A 109 -0.73 -13.08 -6.19
C GLN A 109 0.58 -13.73 -5.75
N GLN A 110 1.67 -12.96 -5.65
CA GLN A 110 2.94 -13.50 -5.16
C GLN A 110 2.77 -14.06 -3.75
N LEU A 111 3.23 -15.29 -3.53
CA LEU A 111 3.13 -15.91 -2.21
C LEU A 111 3.88 -15.11 -1.13
N THR A 112 4.93 -14.38 -1.51
CA THR A 112 5.73 -13.58 -0.58
C THR A 112 5.03 -12.31 -0.10
N ASP A 113 3.97 -11.88 -0.78
CA ASP A 113 3.08 -10.80 -0.33
C ASP A 113 1.97 -11.31 0.61
N ASN A 114 1.76 -12.63 0.69
CA ASN A 114 0.73 -13.24 1.53
C ASN A 114 1.22 -13.41 2.98
N LEU A 115 0.45 -12.85 3.93
CA LEU A 115 0.81 -12.89 5.35
C LEU A 115 0.82 -14.31 5.93
N GLU A 116 -0.13 -15.17 5.55
CA GLU A 116 -0.19 -16.56 6.03
C GLU A 116 1.03 -17.36 5.55
N PHE A 117 1.47 -17.13 4.31
CA PHE A 117 2.68 -17.73 3.78
C PHE A 117 3.91 -17.31 4.60
N LEU A 118 4.07 -16.01 4.87
CA LEU A 118 5.19 -15.51 5.68
C LEU A 118 5.17 -16.08 7.10
N GLN A 119 3.98 -16.24 7.71
CA GLN A 119 3.83 -16.87 9.02
C GLN A 119 4.20 -18.36 8.98
N LEU A 120 3.81 -19.07 7.92
CA LEU A 120 4.17 -20.46 7.70
C LEU A 120 5.69 -20.62 7.57
N VAL A 121 6.34 -19.78 6.76
CA VAL A 121 7.80 -19.78 6.63
C VAL A 121 8.46 -19.56 7.98
N LYS A 122 8.02 -18.53 8.72
CA LYS A 122 8.52 -18.25 10.07
C LYS A 122 8.38 -19.46 10.99
N LYS A 123 7.20 -20.09 11.02
CA LYS A 123 6.94 -21.26 11.87
C LYS A 123 7.80 -22.46 11.47
N ALA A 124 7.94 -22.71 10.16
CA ALA A 124 8.70 -23.84 9.64
C ALA A 124 10.21 -23.70 9.87
N THR A 125 10.72 -22.47 10.00
CA THR A 125 12.17 -22.22 10.21
C THR A 125 12.53 -21.82 11.62
N THR A 126 11.55 -21.50 12.48
CA THR A 126 11.81 -21.26 13.91
C THR A 126 12.08 -22.61 14.57
N ALA A 127 13.24 -22.75 15.21
CA ALA A 127 13.62 -23.97 15.90
C ALA A 127 12.70 -24.21 17.11
N GLU A 128 11.60 -24.94 16.92
CA GLU A 128 10.90 -25.60 18.02
C GLU A 128 11.75 -26.80 18.48
N PRO A 129 11.78 -27.11 19.79
CA PRO A 129 12.36 -28.37 20.26
C PRO A 129 11.69 -29.50 19.47
N ALA A 130 12.50 -30.39 18.88
CA ALA A 130 11.99 -31.53 18.15
C ALA A 130 11.01 -32.31 19.05
N ALA A 131 9.72 -32.14 18.81
CA ALA A 131 8.71 -32.98 19.44
C ALA A 131 9.04 -34.44 19.06
N PRO A 132 8.86 -35.41 19.98
CA PRO A 132 8.87 -36.81 19.59
C PRO A 132 7.91 -36.96 18.41
N LEU A 133 8.34 -37.64 17.35
CA LEU A 133 7.62 -37.81 16.07
C LEU A 133 6.10 -37.80 16.29
N GLY A 134 5.42 -36.83 15.65
CA GLY A 134 3.99 -36.52 15.89
C GLY A 134 3.04 -37.69 15.61
N TYR A 135 1.73 -37.49 15.75
CA TYR A 135 0.74 -38.50 15.38
C TYR A 135 0.08 -38.12 14.04
N VAL A 136 -0.01 -39.04 13.08
CA VAL A 136 -0.84 -38.92 11.87
C VAL A 136 -2.21 -39.54 12.11
N THR A 137 -3.23 -39.07 11.42
CA THR A 137 -4.57 -39.66 11.45
C THR A 137 -4.75 -40.50 10.19
N ASN A 138 -5.07 -41.78 10.32
CA ASN A 138 -5.34 -42.65 9.18
C ASN A 138 -6.71 -42.33 8.55
N ASP A 139 -7.02 -42.94 7.40
CA ASP A 139 -8.29 -42.76 6.68
C ASP A 139 -9.53 -43.17 7.51
N GLU A 140 -9.34 -43.96 8.58
CA GLU A 140 -10.38 -44.35 9.53
C GLU A 140 -10.54 -43.37 10.72
N GLY A 141 -9.81 -42.24 10.72
CA GLY A 141 -9.86 -41.23 11.77
C GLY A 141 -9.05 -41.57 13.03
N LYS A 142 -8.25 -42.64 13.04
CA LYS A 142 -7.44 -43.08 14.19
C LYS A 142 -6.06 -42.43 14.20
N ARG A 143 -5.64 -41.94 15.35
CA ARG A 143 -4.29 -41.38 15.56
C ARG A 143 -3.27 -42.52 15.65
N GLN A 144 -2.28 -42.49 14.79
CA GLN A 144 -1.13 -43.39 14.78
C GLN A 144 0.16 -42.59 15.03
N PRO A 145 1.06 -43.06 15.90
CA PRO A 145 2.36 -42.43 16.06
C PRO A 145 3.10 -42.47 14.72
N VAL A 146 3.73 -41.37 14.33
CA VAL A 146 4.56 -41.31 13.13
C VAL A 146 5.82 -42.10 13.40
N THR A 147 5.88 -43.31 12.89
CA THR A 147 6.98 -44.26 13.02
C THR A 147 8.05 -44.03 11.94
N GLY A 148 7.68 -43.49 10.77
CA GLY A 148 8.58 -43.23 9.65
C GLY A 148 8.89 -41.75 9.39
N LYS A 149 10.07 -41.50 8.81
CA LYS A 149 10.38 -40.19 8.22
C LYS A 149 9.51 -39.99 6.97
N PRO A 150 8.95 -38.79 6.72
CA PRO A 150 8.26 -38.50 5.47
C PRO A 150 9.15 -38.80 4.26
N VAL A 151 8.59 -39.45 3.25
CA VAL A 151 9.23 -39.78 1.98
C VAL A 151 8.39 -39.27 0.81
N LEU A 152 9.05 -38.77 -0.23
CA LEU A 152 8.38 -38.44 -1.49
C LEU A 152 8.31 -39.71 -2.35
N THR A 153 7.09 -40.13 -2.68
CA THR A 153 6.80 -41.29 -3.54
C THR A 153 6.24 -40.83 -4.89
N GLU A 154 6.01 -41.75 -5.82
CA GLU A 154 5.32 -41.46 -7.08
C GLU A 154 3.89 -40.93 -6.90
N HIS A 155 3.27 -41.20 -5.76
CA HIS A 155 1.93 -40.71 -5.39
C HIS A 155 1.98 -39.46 -4.50
N GLY A 156 3.15 -38.85 -4.34
CA GLY A 156 3.35 -37.67 -3.51
C GLY A 156 3.92 -37.99 -2.13
N TRP A 157 3.72 -37.06 -1.19
CA TRP A 157 4.23 -37.17 0.17
C TRP A 157 3.56 -38.33 0.92
N HIS A 158 4.37 -39.24 1.44
CA HIS A 158 3.93 -40.38 2.23
C HIS A 158 4.71 -40.44 3.54
N VAL A 159 4.03 -40.78 4.63
CA VAL A 159 4.66 -41.04 5.93
C VAL A 159 4.56 -42.54 6.19
N PRO A 160 5.66 -43.30 6.11
CA PRO A 160 5.64 -44.74 6.36
C PRO A 160 5.19 -45.01 7.80
N GLY A 161 4.20 -45.90 7.94
CA GLY A 161 3.74 -46.43 9.23
C GLY A 161 4.63 -47.55 9.77
#